data_AF-A0A933IIZ5-F1
#
_entry.id   AF-A0A933IIZ5-F1
#
_cell.length_a   1.000
_cell.length_b   1.000
_cell.length_c   1.000
_cell.angle_alpha   90.00
_cell.angle_beta   90.00
_cell.angle_gamma   90.00
#
_symmetry.space_group_name_H-M   'P 1'
#
loop_
_entity.id
_entity.type
_entity.pdbx_description
1 polymer ?
#
loop_
_entity_poly.entity_id
_entity_poly.type
_entity_poly.pdbx_seq_one_letter_code
_entity_poly.pdbx_strand_id
1 'polypeptide(L)'
;MEEEKEEGLTLNKKTIEVLITNIIPTAKYFELRFDYLQQRMDTKFDYIQQQMDARFDAVDTKFGHMQQQMDARFDAVDTKFDHMQQQTDARFDAVQQQMDARFKQVDARFDHMQQQTDTKFDHMQQQMDTKFDAVDARFNSVDTKFDYLQQQVNDVQSGIKALDVKLDKLIERMDVKIDAGLRENRVLTIRLFTFALGFAAISMVGLLGKMLQIF
;
A
#
# COMPACT_ATOMS: atom_id res chain seq x y z
N MET A 1 15.15 -33.81 -134.22
CA MET A 1 14.50 -33.06 -133.13
C MET A 1 14.99 -31.63 -133.29
N GLU A 2 14.47 -30.99 -134.34
CA GLU A 2 13.42 -29.96 -134.26
C GLU A 2 14.06 -28.64 -133.83
N GLU A 3 14.69 -27.97 -134.80
CA GLU A 3 14.86 -26.52 -134.75
C GLU A 3 13.45 -25.92 -134.69
N GLU A 4 13.05 -25.45 -133.52
CA GLU A 4 11.90 -24.54 -133.39
C GLU A 4 12.18 -23.36 -134.32
N LYS A 5 11.51 -23.35 -135.48
CA LYS A 5 11.44 -22.17 -136.32
C LYS A 5 10.76 -21.10 -135.48
N GLU A 6 11.52 -20.11 -135.03
CA GLU A 6 10.96 -18.86 -134.54
C GLU A 6 10.14 -18.24 -135.68
N GLU A 7 8.84 -18.54 -135.72
CA GLU A 7 7.87 -17.81 -136.53
C GLU A 7 7.72 -16.42 -135.92
N GLY A 8 8.68 -15.55 -136.24
CA GLY A 8 8.62 -14.14 -135.88
C GLY A 8 7.39 -13.51 -136.50
N LEU A 9 6.49 -12.97 -135.67
CA LEU A 9 5.31 -12.25 -136.15
C LEU A 9 5.75 -11.03 -136.99
N THR A 10 5.47 -11.06 -138.30
CA THR A 10 5.69 -9.91 -139.18
C THR A 10 4.55 -8.92 -139.01
N LEU A 11 4.77 -7.91 -138.16
CA LEU A 11 3.79 -6.85 -137.90
C LEU A 11 3.83 -5.81 -139.02
N ASN A 12 2.70 -5.58 -139.69
CA ASN A 12 2.59 -4.49 -140.67
C ASN A 12 2.60 -3.12 -139.95
N LYS A 13 2.99 -2.07 -140.68
CA LYS A 13 3.14 -0.71 -140.12
C LYS A 13 1.88 -0.20 -139.41
N LYS A 14 0.69 -0.54 -139.93
CA LYS A 14 -0.62 -0.15 -139.39
C LYS A 14 -0.95 -0.89 -138.09
N THR A 15 -0.58 -2.17 -137.96
CA THR A 15 -0.73 -2.97 -136.73
C THR A 15 0.22 -2.49 -135.64
N ILE A 16 1.46 -2.15 -136.00
CA ILE A 16 2.42 -1.52 -135.08
C ILE A 16 1.86 -0.18 -134.59
N GLU A 17 1.32 0.64 -135.49
CA GLU A 17 0.73 1.94 -135.16
C GLU A 17 -0.49 1.80 -134.23
N VAL A 18 -1.39 0.85 -134.47
CA VAL A 18 -2.54 0.56 -133.59
C VAL A 18 -2.09 0.02 -132.22
N LEU A 19 -1.09 -0.87 -132.19
CA LEU A 19 -0.53 -1.39 -130.93
C LEU A 19 0.15 -0.27 -130.14
N ILE A 20 0.95 0.57 -130.77
CA ILE A 20 1.57 1.76 -130.14
C ILE A 20 0.49 2.71 -129.61
N THR A 21 -0.57 2.95 -130.41
CA THR A 21 -1.67 3.86 -130.05
C THR A 21 -2.48 3.34 -128.86
N ASN A 22 -2.61 2.03 -128.67
CA ASN A 22 -3.37 1.46 -127.55
C ASN A 22 -2.48 1.11 -126.34
N ILE A 23 -1.27 0.60 -126.55
CA ILE A 23 -0.38 0.14 -125.47
C ILE A 23 0.24 1.32 -124.74
N ILE A 24 0.73 2.35 -125.43
CA ILE A 24 1.41 3.47 -124.77
C ILE A 24 0.47 4.23 -123.82
N PRO A 25 -0.77 4.60 -124.19
CA PRO A 25 -1.69 5.24 -123.26
C PRO A 25 -2.09 4.35 -122.09
N THR A 26 -2.23 3.04 -122.32
CA THR A 26 -2.60 2.08 -121.26
C THR A 26 -1.44 1.86 -120.28
N ALA A 27 -0.20 1.75 -120.76
CA ALA A 27 1.00 1.68 -119.91
C ALA A 27 1.16 2.96 -119.08
N LYS A 28 0.96 4.13 -119.69
CA LYS A 28 1.00 5.43 -118.99
C LYS A 28 -0.11 5.55 -117.93
N TYR A 29 -1.29 4.97 -118.17
CA TYR A 29 -2.35 4.86 -117.17
C TYR A 29 -1.97 3.96 -115.99
N PHE A 30 -1.30 2.83 -116.25
CA PHE A 30 -0.80 1.96 -115.19
C PHE A 30 0.31 2.61 -114.36
N GLU A 31 1.25 3.33 -114.98
CA GLU A 31 2.28 4.11 -114.28
C GLU A 31 1.64 5.17 -113.36
N LEU A 32 0.71 5.98 -113.88
CA LEU A 32 -0.01 6.98 -113.09
C LEU A 32 -0.78 6.36 -111.91
N ARG A 33 -1.41 5.19 -112.12
CA ARG A 33 -2.13 4.48 -111.07
C ARG A 33 -1.18 3.87 -110.04
N PHE A 34 0.00 3.39 -110.46
CA PHE A 34 1.03 2.86 -109.60
C PHE A 34 1.62 3.97 -108.71
N ASP A 35 1.99 5.11 -109.31
CA ASP A 35 2.45 6.31 -108.58
C ASP A 35 1.41 6.78 -107.57
N TYR A 36 0.13 6.82 -107.95
CA TYR A 36 -0.97 7.17 -107.05
C TYR A 36 -1.10 6.19 -105.88
N LEU A 37 -0.99 4.88 -106.13
CA LEU A 37 -1.03 3.86 -105.09
C LEU A 37 0.17 3.95 -104.15
N GLN A 38 1.36 4.19 -104.68
CA GLN A 38 2.58 4.39 -103.91
C GLN A 38 2.46 5.62 -103.00
N GLN A 39 2.07 6.78 -103.56
CA GLN A 39 1.84 8.00 -102.79
C GLN A 39 0.79 7.80 -101.69
N ARG A 40 -0.31 7.08 -101.98
CA ARG A 40 -1.34 6.76 -100.99
C ARG A 40 -0.82 5.84 -99.89
N MET A 41 0.03 4.87 -100.23
CA MET A 41 0.67 3.99 -99.24
C MET A 41 1.63 4.77 -98.35
N ASP A 42 2.51 5.60 -98.94
CA ASP A 42 3.47 6.44 -98.21
C ASP A 42 2.73 7.36 -97.23
N THR A 43 1.67 8.05 -97.70
CA THR A 43 0.83 8.90 -96.85
C THR A 43 0.19 8.12 -95.70
N LYS A 44 -0.25 6.87 -95.95
CA LYS A 44 -0.86 6.03 -94.92
C LYS A 44 0.18 5.54 -93.91
N PHE A 45 1.39 5.21 -94.36
CA PHE A 45 2.50 4.84 -93.48
C PHE A 45 2.91 6.02 -92.60
N ASP A 46 3.08 7.21 -93.17
CA ASP A 46 3.39 8.44 -92.42
C ASP A 46 2.31 8.72 -91.36
N TYR A 47 1.03 8.60 -91.73
CA TYR A 47 -0.07 8.77 -90.80
C TYR A 47 -0.05 7.76 -89.65
N ILE A 48 0.21 6.48 -89.95
CA ILE A 48 0.30 5.43 -88.92
C ILE A 48 1.50 5.69 -88.00
N GLN A 49 2.63 6.08 -88.55
CA GLN A 49 3.83 6.38 -87.78
C GLN A 49 3.58 7.55 -86.82
N GLN A 50 3.02 8.67 -87.31
CA GLN A 50 2.64 9.81 -86.47
C GLN A 50 1.64 9.43 -85.38
N GLN A 51 0.66 8.57 -85.68
CA GLN A 51 -0.29 8.08 -84.69
C GLN A 51 0.36 7.19 -83.63
N MET A 52 1.35 6.37 -84.02
CA MET A 52 2.11 5.56 -83.06
C MET A 52 2.98 6.44 -82.17
N ASP A 53 3.73 7.38 -82.74
CA ASP A 53 4.59 8.30 -82.00
C ASP A 53 3.77 9.08 -80.97
N ALA A 54 2.63 9.67 -81.38
CA ALA A 54 1.73 10.38 -80.47
C ALA A 54 1.16 9.49 -79.35
N ARG A 55 0.91 8.20 -79.64
CA ARG A 55 0.47 7.24 -78.62
C ARG A 55 1.59 6.87 -77.65
N PHE A 56 2.83 6.71 -78.12
CA PHE A 56 3.98 6.47 -77.27
C PHE A 56 4.26 7.66 -76.37
N ASP A 57 4.25 8.89 -76.90
CA ASP A 57 4.39 10.12 -76.11
C ASP A 57 3.32 10.23 -75.01
N ALA A 58 2.08 9.88 -75.34
CA ALA A 58 0.98 9.87 -74.37
C ALA A 58 1.17 8.80 -73.27
N VAL A 59 1.71 7.63 -73.62
CA VAL A 59 2.04 6.56 -72.68
C VAL A 59 3.19 7.00 -71.77
N ASP A 60 4.26 7.56 -72.32
CA ASP A 60 5.41 8.05 -71.56
C ASP A 60 5.01 9.16 -70.59
N THR A 61 4.17 10.09 -71.03
CA THR A 61 3.61 11.14 -70.17
C THR A 61 2.79 10.54 -69.02
N LYS A 62 1.95 9.55 -69.31
CA LYS A 62 1.12 8.89 -68.29
C LYS A 62 1.97 8.11 -67.29
N PHE A 63 3.02 7.42 -67.75
CA PHE A 63 3.97 6.72 -66.89
C PHE A 63 4.75 7.69 -66.01
N GLY A 64 5.21 8.81 -66.57
CA GLY A 64 5.88 9.87 -65.81
C GLY A 64 5.01 10.44 -64.70
N HIS A 65 3.73 10.73 -65.00
CA HIS A 65 2.78 11.17 -63.98
C HIS A 65 2.49 10.11 -62.91
N MET A 66 2.38 8.84 -63.31
CA MET A 66 2.17 7.74 -62.37
C MET A 66 3.36 7.58 -61.43
N GLN A 67 4.59 7.67 -61.95
CA GLN A 67 5.81 7.60 -61.15
C GLN A 67 5.87 8.75 -60.14
N GLN A 68 5.67 9.99 -60.58
CA GLN A 68 5.64 11.16 -59.69
C GLN A 68 4.57 11.04 -58.60
N GLN A 69 3.38 10.51 -58.94
CA GLN A 69 2.32 10.28 -57.95
C GLN A 69 2.69 9.19 -56.96
N MET A 70 3.39 8.13 -57.38
CA MET A 70 3.88 7.09 -56.49
C MET A 70 4.95 7.64 -55.55
N ASP A 71 5.94 8.36 -56.07
CA ASP A 71 7.01 8.98 -55.28
C ASP A 71 6.42 9.91 -54.20
N ALA A 72 5.51 10.80 -54.59
CA ALA A 72 4.83 11.69 -53.64
C ALA A 72 3.99 10.95 -52.59
N ARG A 73 3.44 9.77 -52.95
CA ARG A 73 2.72 8.92 -51.98
C ARG A 73 3.67 8.22 -51.02
N PHE A 74 4.83 7.77 -51.48
CA PHE A 74 5.85 7.19 -50.62
C PHE A 74 6.41 8.23 -49.65
N ASP A 75 6.76 9.42 -50.11
CA ASP A 75 7.21 10.52 -49.24
C ASP A 75 6.19 10.88 -48.16
N ALA A 76 4.89 10.90 -48.53
CA ALA A 76 3.81 11.16 -47.58
C ALA A 76 3.64 10.04 -46.55
N VAL A 77 3.87 8.78 -46.95
CA VAL A 77 3.84 7.62 -46.04
C VAL A 77 5.03 7.68 -45.08
N ASP A 78 6.23 7.95 -45.57
CA ASP A 78 7.44 8.07 -44.75
C ASP A 78 7.28 9.18 -43.71
N THR A 79 6.82 10.36 -44.14
CA THR A 79 6.53 11.49 -43.22
C THR A 79 5.51 11.11 -42.14
N LYS A 80 4.48 10.34 -42.50
CA LYS A 80 3.46 9.88 -41.55
C LYS A 80 4.03 8.85 -40.57
N PHE A 81 4.90 7.96 -41.03
CA PHE A 81 5.59 6.99 -40.18
C PHE A 81 6.52 7.68 -39.19
N ASP A 82 7.33 8.65 -39.65
CA ASP A 82 8.21 9.45 -38.78
C ASP A 82 7.41 10.18 -37.70
N HIS A 83 6.29 10.81 -38.07
CA HIS A 83 5.43 11.49 -37.12
C HIS A 83 4.83 10.51 -36.09
N MET A 84 4.39 9.34 -36.54
CA MET A 84 3.84 8.30 -35.67
C MET A 84 4.90 7.76 -34.71
N GLN A 85 6.13 7.56 -35.18
CA GLN A 85 7.25 7.11 -34.34
C GLN A 85 7.57 8.15 -33.26
N GLN A 86 7.73 9.42 -33.64
CA GLN A 86 7.98 10.50 -32.68
C GLN A 86 6.86 10.64 -31.64
N GLN A 87 5.59 10.51 -32.07
CA GLN A 87 4.46 10.56 -31.14
C GLN A 87 4.45 9.38 -30.18
N THR A 88 4.77 8.18 -30.66
CA THR A 88 4.87 6.99 -29.82
C THR A 88 6.01 7.11 -28.81
N ASP A 89 7.20 7.54 -29.24
CA ASP A 89 8.36 7.73 -28.38
C ASP A 89 8.05 8.76 -27.28
N ALA A 90 7.50 9.92 -27.66
CA ALA A 90 7.11 10.95 -26.70
C ALA A 90 6.03 10.46 -25.69
N ARG A 91 5.11 9.60 -26.12
CA ARG A 91 4.11 8.98 -25.24
C ARG A 91 4.76 8.00 -24.28
N PHE A 92 5.69 7.17 -24.74
CA PHE A 92 6.42 6.23 -23.88
C PHE A 92 7.25 6.97 -22.83
N ASP A 93 7.99 8.00 -23.23
CA ASP A 93 8.77 8.83 -22.30
C ASP A 93 7.88 9.48 -21.23
N ALA A 94 6.74 10.05 -21.64
CA ALA A 94 5.80 10.67 -20.70
C ALA A 94 5.22 9.65 -19.69
N VAL A 95 4.88 8.45 -20.17
CA VAL A 95 4.38 7.35 -19.33
C VAL A 95 5.46 6.87 -18.35
N GLN A 96 6.70 6.73 -18.80
CA GLN A 96 7.83 6.33 -17.95
C GLN A 96 8.08 7.38 -16.86
N GLN A 97 8.15 8.67 -17.22
CA GLN A 97 8.31 9.74 -16.24
C GLN A 97 7.17 9.79 -15.22
N GLN A 98 5.93 9.57 -15.67
CA GLN A 98 4.77 9.52 -14.77
C GLN A 98 4.85 8.33 -13.82
N MET A 99 5.28 7.15 -14.29
CA MET A 99 5.49 5.98 -13.45
C MET A 99 6.58 6.24 -12.41
N ASP A 100 7.74 6.75 -12.82
CA ASP A 100 8.85 7.07 -11.92
C ASP A 100 8.43 8.06 -10.83
N ALA A 101 7.66 9.09 -11.20
CA ALA A 101 7.13 10.06 -10.25
C ALA A 101 6.15 9.41 -9.25
N ARG A 102 5.29 8.51 -9.71
CA ARG A 102 4.36 7.77 -8.85
C ARG A 102 5.10 6.82 -7.90
N PHE A 103 6.11 6.11 -8.37
CA PHE A 103 6.92 5.23 -7.51
C PHE A 103 7.64 6.03 -6.42
N LYS A 104 8.29 7.15 -6.77
CA LYS A 104 8.90 8.05 -5.77
C LYS A 104 7.89 8.57 -4.73
N GLN A 105 6.67 8.88 -5.16
CA GLN A 105 5.61 9.31 -4.24
C GLN A 105 5.17 8.17 -3.29
N VAL A 106 5.11 6.94 -3.81
CA VAL A 106 4.79 5.75 -3.00
C VAL A 106 5.89 5.49 -1.98
N ASP A 107 7.16 5.50 -2.38
CA ASP A 107 8.30 5.33 -1.48
C ASP A 107 8.28 6.36 -0.36
N ALA A 108 8.10 7.64 -0.70
CA ALA A 108 8.01 8.72 0.30
C ALA A 108 6.84 8.54 1.28
N ARG A 109 5.71 7.98 0.84
CA ARG A 109 4.58 7.65 1.71
C ARG A 109 4.90 6.50 2.65
N PHE A 110 5.59 5.47 2.16
CA PHE A 110 6.03 4.35 2.99
C PHE A 110 7.03 4.80 4.05
N ASP A 111 8.03 5.60 3.69
CA ASP A 111 9.00 6.16 4.62
C ASP A 111 8.32 6.98 5.71
N HIS A 112 7.35 7.84 5.33
CA HIS A 112 6.59 8.63 6.29
C HIS A 112 5.75 7.76 7.24
N MET A 113 5.08 6.72 6.72
CA MET A 113 4.30 5.79 7.52
C MET A 113 5.18 4.99 8.49
N GLN A 114 6.38 4.59 8.06
CA GLN A 114 7.35 3.91 8.90
C GLN A 114 7.80 4.80 10.05
N GLN A 115 8.24 6.03 9.75
CA GLN A 115 8.65 7.01 10.77
C GLN A 115 7.54 7.30 11.78
N GLN A 116 6.30 7.47 11.31
CA GLN A 116 5.16 7.70 12.20
C GLN A 116 4.88 6.50 13.10
N THR A 117 5.01 5.29 12.56
CA THR A 117 4.81 4.05 13.30
C THR A 117 5.88 3.88 14.36
N ASP A 118 7.16 4.04 14.00
CA ASP A 118 8.30 3.94 14.91
C ASP A 118 8.16 4.95 16.05
N THR A 119 7.89 6.22 15.73
CA THR A 119 7.68 7.28 16.73
C THR A 119 6.53 6.96 17.69
N LYS A 120 5.43 6.40 17.18
CA LYS A 120 4.27 6.02 18.01
C LYS A 120 4.60 4.84 18.92
N PHE A 121 5.34 3.86 18.42
CA PHE A 121 5.79 2.71 19.22
C PHE A 121 6.75 3.15 20.32
N ASP A 122 7.74 3.97 20.00
CA ASP A 122 8.69 4.52 20.98
C ASP A 122 7.97 5.29 22.08
N HIS A 123 7.01 6.14 21.69
CA HIS A 123 6.21 6.89 22.66
C HIS A 123 5.36 5.98 23.56
N MET A 124 4.74 4.96 22.97
CA MET A 124 3.95 3.98 23.73
C MET A 124 4.82 3.19 24.70
N GLN A 125 6.02 2.78 24.27
CA GLN A 125 6.98 2.07 25.11
C GLN A 125 7.40 2.93 26.31
N GLN A 126 7.81 4.19 26.07
CA GLN A 126 8.17 5.12 27.14
C GLN A 126 7.03 5.37 28.14
N GLN A 127 5.79 5.48 27.65
CA GLN A 127 4.62 5.61 28.52
C GLN A 127 4.39 4.35 29.36
N MET A 128 4.59 3.16 28.79
CA MET A 128 4.46 1.90 29.52
C MET A 128 5.54 1.80 30.60
N ASP A 129 6.80 2.06 30.26
CA ASP A 129 7.92 2.05 31.21
C ASP A 129 7.65 2.99 32.39
N THR A 130 7.23 4.23 32.10
CA THR A 130 6.87 5.21 33.14
C THR A 130 5.73 4.71 34.05
N LYS A 131 4.73 4.04 33.48
CA LYS A 131 3.61 3.48 34.27
C LYS A 131 4.05 2.30 35.12
N PHE A 132 4.93 1.44 34.61
CA PHE A 132 5.49 0.33 35.39
C PHE A 132 6.35 0.85 36.55
N ASP A 133 7.23 1.83 36.31
CA ASP A 133 8.02 2.46 37.37
C ASP A 133 7.12 3.07 38.47
N ALA A 134 6.02 3.72 38.07
CA ALA A 134 5.06 4.28 39.01
C ALA A 134 4.30 3.20 39.81
N VAL A 135 4.04 2.03 39.20
CA VAL A 135 3.44 0.88 39.87
C VAL A 135 4.42 0.28 40.87
N ASP A 136 5.68 0.06 40.47
CA ASP A 136 6.74 -0.46 41.35
C ASP A 136 6.95 0.45 42.57
N ALA A 137 6.99 1.76 42.36
CA ALA A 137 7.09 2.74 43.45
C ALA A 137 5.90 2.64 44.44
N ARG A 138 4.68 2.40 43.93
CA ARG A 138 3.49 2.21 44.77
C ARG A 138 3.56 0.91 45.55
N PHE A 139 4.02 -0.18 44.94
CA PHE A 139 4.21 -1.46 45.64
C PHE A 139 5.24 -1.33 46.76
N ASN A 140 6.39 -0.71 46.50
CA ASN A 140 7.40 -0.45 47.53
C ASN A 140 6.85 0.39 48.70
N SER A 141 5.99 1.37 48.41
CA SER A 141 5.31 2.17 49.45
C SER A 141 4.31 1.33 50.27
N VAL A 142 3.60 0.41 49.62
CA VAL A 142 2.68 -0.53 50.29
C VAL A 142 3.46 -1.47 51.19
N ASP A 143 4.56 -2.06 50.73
CA ASP A 143 5.42 -2.94 51.52
C ASP A 143 5.93 -2.23 52.77
N THR A 144 6.42 -0.98 52.63
CA THR A 144 6.85 -0.16 53.78
C THR A 144 5.73 0.07 54.79
N LYS A 145 4.49 0.30 54.33
CA LYS A 145 3.33 0.45 55.23
C LYS A 145 2.97 -0.85 55.92
N PHE A 146 3.08 -1.98 55.22
CA PHE A 146 2.86 -3.30 55.81
C PHE A 146 3.89 -3.61 56.90
N ASP A 147 5.16 -3.33 56.66
CA ASP A 147 6.22 -3.48 57.67
C ASP A 147 5.94 -2.63 58.92
N TYR A 148 5.52 -1.39 58.71
CA TYR A 148 5.14 -0.49 59.81
C TYR A 148 3.92 -1.01 60.59
N LEU A 149 2.88 -1.47 59.90
CA LEU A 149 1.71 -2.07 60.55
C LEU A 149 2.07 -3.34 61.31
N GLN A 150 2.95 -4.18 60.75
CA GLN A 150 3.45 -5.37 61.43
C GLN A 150 4.17 -5.01 62.73
N GLN A 151 4.98 -3.94 62.72
CA GLN A 151 5.62 -3.43 63.93
C GLN A 151 4.60 -2.95 64.96
N GLN A 152 3.61 -2.14 64.55
CA GLN A 152 2.55 -1.68 65.47
C GLN A 152 1.78 -2.85 66.10
N VAL A 153 1.47 -3.89 65.33
CA VAL A 153 0.80 -5.09 65.84
C VAL A 153 1.68 -5.80 66.88
N ASN A 154 2.99 -5.92 66.63
CA ASN A 154 3.93 -6.52 67.58
C ASN A 154 4.05 -5.70 68.88
N ASP A 155 4.05 -4.37 68.78
CA ASP A 155 4.09 -3.46 69.92
C ASP A 155 2.81 -3.56 70.75
N VAL A 156 1.63 -3.59 70.11
CA VAL A 156 0.34 -3.81 70.76
C VAL A 156 0.30 -5.18 71.46
N GLN A 157 0.76 -6.24 70.80
CA GLN A 157 0.83 -7.57 71.39
C GLN A 157 1.73 -7.59 72.64
N SER A 158 2.86 -6.90 72.60
CA SER A 158 3.76 -6.74 73.73
C SER A 158 3.13 -5.94 74.87
N GLY A 159 2.42 -4.86 74.53
CA GLY A 159 1.66 -4.04 75.49
C GLY A 159 0.56 -4.83 76.19
N ILE A 160 -0.18 -5.66 75.46
CA ILE A 160 -1.21 -6.56 76.02
C ILE A 160 -0.58 -7.55 77.00
N LYS A 161 0.53 -8.21 76.64
CA LYS A 161 1.25 -9.11 77.56
C LYS A 161 1.72 -8.40 78.83
N ALA A 162 2.19 -7.15 78.70
CA ALA A 162 2.61 -6.37 79.85
C ALA A 162 1.43 -5.97 80.75
N LEU A 163 0.26 -5.69 80.18
CA LEU A 163 -0.98 -5.43 80.92
C LEU A 163 -1.45 -6.69 81.65
N ASP A 164 -1.41 -7.84 81.00
CA ASP A 164 -1.75 -9.15 81.57
C ASP A 164 -0.95 -9.40 82.87
N VAL A 165 0.38 -9.27 82.81
CA VAL A 165 1.27 -9.40 83.98
C VAL A 165 0.97 -8.35 85.07
N LYS A 166 0.62 -7.12 84.70
CA LYS A 166 0.25 -6.08 85.68
C LYS A 166 -1.08 -6.39 86.35
N LEU A 167 -2.04 -6.94 85.61
CA LEU A 167 -3.34 -7.33 86.13
C LEU A 167 -3.19 -8.49 87.11
N ASP A 168 -2.41 -9.51 86.78
CA ASP A 168 -2.08 -10.63 87.70
C ASP A 168 -1.50 -10.12 89.02
N LYS A 169 -0.54 -9.20 88.96
CA LYS A 169 0.05 -8.58 90.15
C LYS A 169 -0.93 -7.73 90.96
N LEU A 170 -1.88 -7.06 90.28
CA LEU A 170 -2.93 -6.30 90.97
C LEU A 170 -3.90 -7.24 91.68
N ILE A 171 -4.31 -8.33 91.03
CA ILE A 171 -5.15 -9.37 91.61
C ILE A 171 -4.48 -9.94 92.87
N GLU A 172 -3.22 -10.37 92.78
CA GLU A 172 -2.46 -10.90 93.92
C GLU A 172 -2.39 -9.89 95.09
N ARG A 173 -2.13 -8.60 94.80
CA ARG A 173 -2.11 -7.55 95.82
C ARG A 173 -3.47 -7.30 96.46
N MET A 174 -4.55 -7.38 95.68
CA MET A 174 -5.90 -7.24 96.20
C MET A 174 -6.26 -8.41 97.11
N ASP A 175 -5.95 -9.64 96.70
CA ASP A 175 -6.18 -10.85 97.50
C ASP A 175 -5.46 -10.74 98.85
N VAL A 176 -4.19 -10.36 98.87
CA VAL A 176 -3.42 -10.15 100.11
C VAL A 176 -4.04 -9.07 101.00
N LYS A 177 -4.49 -7.94 100.42
CA LYS A 177 -5.12 -6.85 101.20
C LYS A 177 -6.48 -7.25 101.76
N ILE A 178 -7.31 -7.97 100.99
CA ILE A 178 -8.60 -8.49 101.42
C ILE A 178 -8.40 -9.48 102.58
N ASP A 179 -7.45 -10.41 102.43
CA ASP A 179 -7.11 -11.37 103.47
C ASP A 179 -6.62 -10.70 104.75
N ALA A 180 -5.73 -9.70 104.63
CA ALA A 180 -5.26 -8.91 105.76
C ALA A 180 -6.40 -8.16 106.46
N GLY A 181 -7.25 -7.45 105.71
CA GLY A 181 -8.39 -6.72 106.25
C GLY A 181 -9.43 -7.62 106.93
N LEU A 182 -9.70 -8.80 106.36
CA LEU A 182 -10.57 -9.81 106.97
C LEU A 182 -9.98 -10.36 108.27
N ARG A 183 -8.66 -10.59 108.33
CA ARG A 183 -7.97 -11.01 109.57
C ARG A 183 -8.05 -9.92 110.64
N GLU A 184 -7.77 -8.67 110.29
CA GLU A 184 -7.88 -7.53 111.22
C GLU A 184 -9.29 -7.37 111.76
N ASN A 185 -10.32 -7.47 110.91
CA ASN A 185 -11.72 -7.40 111.32
C ASN A 185 -12.09 -8.55 112.26
N ARG A 186 -11.66 -9.80 111.97
CA ARG A 186 -11.86 -10.93 112.88
C ARG A 186 -11.18 -10.70 114.23
N VAL A 187 -9.94 -10.20 114.24
CA VAL A 187 -9.21 -9.90 115.48
C VAL A 187 -9.94 -8.82 116.29
N LEU A 188 -10.42 -7.76 115.64
CA LEU A 188 -11.19 -6.69 116.29
C LEU A 188 -12.52 -7.22 116.85
N THR A 189 -13.22 -8.07 116.10
CA THR A 189 -14.46 -8.72 116.55
C THR A 189 -14.20 -9.61 117.76
N ILE A 190 -13.13 -10.42 117.74
CA ILE A 190 -12.72 -11.24 118.88
C ILE A 190 -12.44 -10.34 120.09
N ARG A 191 -11.68 -9.24 119.91
CA ARG A 191 -11.39 -8.29 121.00
C ARG A 191 -12.66 -7.66 121.59
N LEU A 192 -13.58 -7.21 120.75
CA LEU A 192 -14.87 -6.66 121.19
C LEU A 192 -15.70 -7.69 121.95
N PHE A 193 -15.76 -8.94 121.45
CA PHE A 193 -16.46 -10.03 122.11
C PHE A 193 -15.82 -10.40 123.46
N THR A 194 -14.49 -10.50 123.52
CA THR A 194 -13.75 -10.73 124.77
C THR A 194 -13.99 -9.59 125.78
N PHE A 195 -14.02 -8.34 125.31
CA PHE A 195 -14.31 -7.18 126.14
C PHE A 195 -15.75 -7.21 126.67
N ALA A 196 -16.72 -7.54 125.81
CA ALA A 196 -18.14 -7.68 126.18
C ALA A 196 -18.36 -8.82 127.19
N LEU A 197 -17.72 -9.98 126.99
CA LEU A 197 -17.74 -11.09 127.95
C LEU A 197 -17.13 -10.69 129.30
N GLY A 198 -16.02 -9.94 129.29
CA GLY A 198 -15.44 -9.38 130.50
C GLY A 198 -16.43 -8.49 131.26
N PHE A 199 -17.10 -7.57 130.56
CA PHE A 199 -18.17 -6.73 131.13
C PHE A 199 -19.34 -7.55 131.68
N ALA A 200 -19.80 -8.57 130.93
CA ALA A 200 -20.90 -9.43 131.34
C ALA A 200 -20.57 -10.24 132.60
N ALA A 201 -19.35 -10.77 132.71
CA ALA A 201 -18.88 -11.51 133.89
C ALA A 201 -18.85 -10.60 135.13
N ILE A 202 -18.33 -9.37 135.01
CA ILE A 202 -18.31 -8.38 136.10
C ILE A 202 -19.74 -8.02 136.53
N SER A 203 -20.64 -7.80 135.56
CA SER A 203 -22.05 -7.48 135.82
C SER A 203 -22.79 -8.62 136.52
N MET A 204 -22.57 -9.88 136.09
CA MET A 204 -23.14 -11.06 136.76
C MET A 204 -22.68 -11.19 138.21
N VAL A 205 -21.40 -10.95 138.50
CA VAL A 205 -20.88 -10.91 139.87
C VAL A 205 -21.59 -9.83 140.69
N GLY A 206 -21.81 -8.64 140.11
CA GLY A 206 -22.57 -7.57 140.75
C GLY A 206 -24.03 -7.94 141.05
N LEU A 207 -24.74 -8.57 140.11
CA LEU A 207 -26.13 -9.02 140.30
C LEU A 207 -26.25 -10.15 141.32
N LEU A 208 -25.33 -11.13 141.30
CA LEU A 208 -25.28 -12.20 142.30
C LEU A 208 -24.98 -11.64 143.69
N GLY A 209 -24.07 -10.67 143.80
CA GLY A 209 -23.82 -9.95 145.06
C GLY A 209 -25.08 -9.30 145.62
N LYS A 210 -25.86 -8.64 144.75
CA LYS A 210 -27.14 -7.99 145.11
C LYS A 210 -28.23 -8.99 145.49
N MET A 211 -28.33 -10.14 144.81
CA MET A 211 -29.30 -11.21 145.11
C MET A 211 -28.98 -11.95 146.42
N LEU A 212 -27.70 -12.06 146.78
CA LEU A 212 -27.24 -12.73 148.00
C LEU A 212 -27.19 -11.81 149.24
N GLN A 213 -27.64 -10.54 149.14
CA GLN A 213 -27.54 -9.50 150.19
C GLN A 213 -26.13 -9.31 150.76
N ILE A 214 -25.09 -9.54 149.96
CA ILE A 214 -23.70 -9.42 150.43
C ILE A 214 -23.23 -7.96 150.37
N PHE A 215 -23.78 -7.14 149.47
CA PHE A 215 -23.69 -5.68 149.42
C PHE A 215 -24.92 -5.09 148.73
#